data_AF-J7GYI3-F1
#
_entry.id   AF-J7GYI3-F1
#
_cell.length_a   1.000
_cell.length_b   1.000
_cell.length_c   1.000
_cell.angle_alpha   90.00
_cell.angle_beta   90.00
_cell.angle_gamma   90.00
#
_symmetry.space_group_name_H-M   'P 1'
#
loop_
_entity.id
_entity.type
_entity.pdbx_description
1 polymer ?
#
loop_
_entity_poly.entity_id
_entity_poly.type
_entity_poly.pdbx_seq_one_letter_code
_entity_poly.pdbx_strand_id
1 'polypeptide(L)'
;MVYIMNNIENFLFFLNNKKKNFSESIDLNIKIINKNKKSFFFYLNYLYSVNEMNKILLISNKFNKNNNIYIGILYLKKFLENKIYFEKIISSEKNKVLLNNFNNYKILKKNIINNYDLFLNDYFSKKKKIIINKNFINIQLARTNFTKDMIIKNYNFIINNIKKILFNNNIYIEKIYISSTMSKSFLIK
;
A
#
# COMPACT_ATOMS: atom_id res chain seq x y z
N MET A 1 -18.90 -18.43 -27.66
CA MET A 1 -18.43 -18.76 -26.30
C MET A 1 -17.79 -17.51 -25.73
N VAL A 2 -18.57 -16.68 -25.00
CA VAL A 2 -18.08 -15.41 -24.46
C VAL A 2 -17.21 -15.75 -23.25
N TYR A 3 -15.90 -15.59 -23.38
CA TYR A 3 -15.00 -15.66 -22.24
C TYR A 3 -15.47 -14.61 -21.22
N ILE A 4 -15.97 -15.06 -20.06
CA ILE A 4 -16.16 -14.20 -18.89
C ILE A 4 -14.75 -13.86 -18.44
N MET A 5 -14.15 -12.85 -19.08
CA MET A 5 -12.87 -12.29 -18.70
C MET A 5 -13.02 -11.86 -17.24
N ASN A 6 -12.17 -12.40 -16.38
CA ASN A 6 -12.35 -12.32 -14.93
C ASN A 6 -12.42 -10.82 -14.56
N ASN A 7 -13.40 -10.38 -13.76
CA ASN A 7 -13.62 -8.94 -13.52
C ASN A 7 -12.38 -8.18 -13.00
N ILE A 8 -11.47 -8.90 -12.34
CA ILE A 8 -10.16 -8.37 -11.93
C ILE A 8 -9.21 -8.12 -13.11
N GLU A 9 -9.25 -8.94 -14.16
CA GLU A 9 -8.47 -8.75 -15.39
C GLU A 9 -8.94 -7.52 -16.16
N ASN A 10 -10.25 -7.28 -16.23
CA ASN A 10 -10.82 -6.07 -16.80
C ASN A 10 -10.32 -4.82 -16.06
N PHE A 11 -10.30 -4.86 -14.73
CA PHE A 11 -9.74 -3.80 -13.90
C PHE A 11 -8.23 -3.61 -14.15
N LEU A 12 -7.47 -4.69 -14.25
CA LEU A 12 -6.02 -4.64 -14.52
C LEU A 12 -5.71 -4.07 -15.91
N PHE A 13 -6.50 -4.43 -16.93
CA PHE A 13 -6.41 -3.85 -18.26
C PHE A 13 -6.69 -2.35 -18.23
N PHE A 14 -7.78 -1.93 -17.57
CA PHE A 14 -8.09 -0.52 -17.36
C PHE A 14 -6.95 0.23 -16.66
N LEU A 15 -6.42 -0.36 -15.58
CA LEU A 15 -5.31 0.24 -14.82
C LEU A 15 -4.07 0.44 -15.69
N ASN A 16 -3.72 -0.51 -16.55
CA ASN A 16 -2.53 -0.40 -17.39
C ASN A 16 -2.64 0.74 -18.41
N ASN A 17 -3.85 1.00 -18.91
CA ASN A 17 -4.10 2.07 -19.89
C ASN A 17 -4.33 3.44 -19.24
N LYS A 18 -4.54 3.50 -17.93
CA LYS A 18 -4.72 4.74 -17.19
C LYS A 18 -3.39 5.49 -17.04
N LYS A 19 -3.32 6.75 -17.48
CA LYS A 19 -2.20 7.65 -17.20
C LYS A 19 -2.08 7.88 -15.69
N LYS A 20 -0.86 7.74 -15.16
CA LYS A 20 -0.55 7.91 -13.73
C LYS A 20 0.66 8.81 -13.57
N ASN A 21 0.58 9.76 -12.67
CA ASN A 21 1.71 10.64 -12.33
C ASN A 21 2.51 10.12 -11.13
N PHE A 22 1.96 9.16 -10.38
CA PHE A 22 2.57 8.56 -9.20
C PHE A 22 1.99 7.17 -8.96
N SER A 23 2.56 6.41 -8.01
CA SER A 23 2.00 5.11 -7.63
C SER A 23 0.72 5.28 -6.80
N GLU A 24 -0.41 4.87 -7.36
CA GLU A 24 -1.72 4.93 -6.71
C GLU A 24 -1.96 3.68 -5.84
N SER A 25 -2.86 3.80 -4.85
CA SER A 25 -3.39 2.63 -4.13
C SER A 25 -4.32 1.83 -5.03
N ILE A 26 -4.37 0.52 -4.80
CA ILE A 26 -5.41 -0.38 -5.32
C ILE A 26 -6.13 -0.93 -4.11
N ASP A 27 -7.42 -0.63 -4.00
CA ASP A 27 -8.24 -0.86 -2.83
C ASP A 27 -9.41 -1.80 -3.15
N LEU A 28 -9.71 -2.70 -2.23
CA LEU A 28 -10.93 -3.50 -2.21
C LEU A 28 -11.93 -2.84 -1.26
N ASN A 29 -13.13 -2.57 -1.77
CA ASN A 29 -14.25 -2.11 -0.96
C ASN A 29 -15.27 -3.25 -0.89
N ILE A 30 -15.40 -3.87 0.27
CA ILE A 30 -16.23 -5.05 0.49
C ILE A 30 -17.48 -4.62 1.24
N LYS A 31 -18.64 -4.71 0.58
CA LYS A 31 -19.94 -4.54 1.22
C LYS A 31 -20.29 -5.83 1.97
N ILE A 32 -20.63 -5.70 3.24
CA ILE A 32 -20.95 -6.82 4.12
C ILE A 32 -22.32 -6.67 4.78
N ILE A 33 -22.90 -7.80 5.14
CA ILE A 33 -24.09 -7.90 5.99
C ILE A 33 -23.64 -8.44 7.34
N ASN A 34 -23.64 -7.59 8.36
CA ASN A 34 -23.29 -7.96 9.74
C ASN A 34 -24.57 -8.19 10.56
N LYS A 35 -24.99 -9.44 10.70
CA LYS A 35 -26.22 -9.80 11.44
C LYS A 35 -26.12 -9.45 12.93
N ASN A 36 -24.92 -9.53 13.51
CA ASN A 36 -24.69 -9.31 14.94
C ASN A 36 -24.62 -7.82 15.31
N LYS A 37 -24.47 -6.90 14.34
CA LYS A 37 -24.35 -5.44 14.50
C LYS A 37 -23.23 -4.96 15.46
N LYS A 38 -22.34 -5.85 15.90
CA LYS A 38 -21.19 -5.50 16.76
C LYS A 38 -20.01 -5.03 15.93
N SER A 39 -19.29 -4.03 16.45
CA SER A 39 -17.98 -3.69 15.92
C SER A 39 -16.99 -4.80 16.27
N PHE A 40 -16.08 -5.09 15.35
CA PHE A 40 -14.98 -6.01 15.61
C PHE A 40 -13.77 -5.62 14.77
N PHE A 41 -12.60 -6.09 15.20
CA PHE A 41 -11.39 -5.95 14.41
C PHE A 41 -10.74 -7.32 14.23
N PHE A 42 -9.96 -7.45 13.18
CA PHE A 42 -9.13 -8.62 12.94
C PHE A 42 -7.81 -8.21 12.29
N TYR A 43 -6.82 -9.09 12.36
CA TYR A 43 -5.59 -8.92 11.61
C TYR A 43 -5.67 -9.71 10.31
N LEU A 44 -5.43 -9.02 9.20
CA LEU A 44 -5.34 -9.60 7.89
C LEU A 44 -3.88 -9.74 7.50
N ASN A 45 -3.52 -10.94 7.05
CA ASN A 45 -2.21 -11.20 6.46
C ASN A 45 -2.26 -11.04 4.95
N TYR A 46 -1.18 -10.51 4.41
CA TYR A 46 -0.94 -10.31 3.00
C TYR A 46 0.14 -11.27 2.52
N LEU A 47 0.07 -11.68 1.25
CA LEU A 47 1.16 -12.43 0.62
C LEU A 47 2.33 -11.49 0.32
N TYR A 48 2.02 -10.30 -0.19
CA TYR A 48 2.97 -9.21 -0.45
C TYR A 48 2.56 -7.98 0.38
N SER A 49 3.52 -7.33 1.04
CA SER A 49 3.21 -6.10 1.76
C SER A 49 2.81 -5.04 0.75
N VAL A 50 1.75 -4.28 1.01
CA VAL A 50 1.26 -3.21 0.11
C VAL A 50 2.36 -2.23 -0.33
N ASN A 51 3.39 -2.06 0.50
CA ASN A 51 4.49 -1.14 0.23
C ASN A 51 5.75 -1.81 -0.33
N GLU A 52 5.76 -3.12 -0.60
CA GLU A 52 6.94 -3.92 -0.97
C GLU A 52 7.74 -3.35 -2.16
N MET A 53 7.04 -2.73 -3.11
CA MET A 53 7.65 -2.10 -4.30
C MET A 53 8.00 -0.61 -4.14
N ASN A 54 7.69 0.01 -2.99
CA ASN A 54 7.93 1.43 -2.78
C ASN A 54 9.42 1.70 -2.55
N LYS A 55 9.95 2.71 -3.23
CA LYS A 55 11.28 3.24 -3.00
C LYS A 55 11.27 4.16 -1.80
N ILE A 56 12.15 3.88 -0.84
CA ILE A 56 12.33 4.67 0.38
C ILE A 56 13.73 5.23 0.41
N LEU A 57 13.86 6.49 0.79
CA LEU A 57 15.14 7.12 1.11
C LEU A 57 15.28 7.32 2.62
N LEU A 58 16.34 6.75 3.19
CA LEU A 58 16.81 6.99 4.55
C LEU A 58 17.98 7.98 4.52
N ILE A 59 17.80 9.10 5.20
CA ILE A 59 18.82 10.15 5.27
C ILE A 59 19.95 9.70 6.19
N SER A 60 21.17 9.74 5.69
CA SER A 60 22.37 9.30 6.40
C SER A 60 23.61 9.86 5.72
N ASN A 61 24.74 9.84 6.41
CA ASN A 61 26.07 10.06 5.81
C ASN A 61 26.60 8.82 5.08
N LYS A 62 25.99 7.64 5.29
CA LYS A 62 26.34 6.43 4.55
C LYS A 62 25.79 6.50 3.13
N PHE A 63 26.42 5.79 2.19
CA PHE A 63 25.91 5.63 0.83
C PHE A 63 25.73 4.15 0.54
N ASN A 64 24.47 3.69 0.54
CA ASN A 64 24.14 2.29 0.28
C ASN A 64 22.76 2.17 -0.39
N LYS A 65 22.55 1.11 -1.13
CA LYS A 65 21.26 0.73 -1.70
C LYS A 65 21.03 -0.76 -1.47
N ASN A 66 19.90 -1.09 -0.87
CA ASN A 66 19.41 -2.47 -0.76
C ASN A 66 18.00 -2.55 -1.33
N ASN A 67 17.84 -3.20 -2.49
CA ASN A 67 16.58 -3.27 -3.22
C ASN A 67 15.95 -1.88 -3.44
N ASN A 68 14.80 -1.64 -2.82
CA ASN A 68 14.04 -0.40 -2.88
C ASN A 68 14.40 0.60 -1.76
N ILE A 69 15.33 0.26 -0.88
CA ILE A 69 15.77 1.10 0.24
C ILE A 69 17.09 1.76 -0.14
N TYR A 70 17.07 3.08 -0.19
CA TYR A 70 18.20 3.94 -0.52
C TYR A 70 18.65 4.63 0.76
N ILE A 71 19.95 4.63 1.02
CA ILE A 71 20.53 5.20 2.23
C ILE A 71 21.58 6.21 1.80
N GLY A 72 21.38 7.47 2.18
CA GLY A 72 22.40 8.51 1.98
C GLY A 72 21.89 9.82 1.44
N ILE A 73 22.49 10.92 1.91
CA ILE A 73 22.11 12.27 1.52
C ILE A 73 22.31 12.55 0.02
N LEU A 74 23.22 11.84 -0.65
CA LEU A 74 23.44 11.98 -2.09
C LEU A 74 22.21 11.59 -2.92
N TYR A 75 21.40 10.64 -2.45
CA TYR A 75 20.14 10.28 -3.10
C TYR A 75 19.07 11.36 -2.94
N LEU A 76 19.13 12.17 -1.87
CA LEU A 76 18.24 13.31 -1.71
C LEU A 76 18.49 14.34 -2.82
N LYS A 77 19.76 14.62 -3.16
CA LYS A 77 20.09 15.51 -4.27
C LYS A 77 19.50 15.00 -5.60
N LYS A 78 19.62 13.69 -5.88
CA LYS A 78 19.02 13.06 -7.07
C LYS A 78 17.49 13.16 -7.08
N PHE A 79 16.84 13.08 -5.92
CA PHE A 79 15.39 13.28 -5.80
C PHE A 79 14.99 14.72 -6.10
N LEU A 80 15.71 15.70 -5.55
CA LEU A 80 15.45 17.12 -5.78
C LEU A 80 15.69 17.55 -7.25
N GLU A 81 16.62 16.88 -7.92
CA GLU A 81 16.86 17.02 -9.37
C GLU A 81 15.86 16.23 -10.24
N ASN A 82 14.80 15.67 -9.65
CA ASN A 82 13.79 14.84 -10.32
C ASN A 82 14.35 13.60 -11.06
N LYS A 83 15.56 13.14 -10.73
CA LYS A 83 16.20 11.98 -11.35
C LYS A 83 15.70 10.66 -10.77
N ILE A 84 15.26 10.67 -9.52
CA ILE A 84 14.76 9.49 -8.82
C ILE A 84 13.53 9.91 -8.00
N TYR A 85 12.45 9.16 -8.10
CA TYR A 85 11.28 9.33 -7.24
C TYR A 85 11.34 8.39 -6.03
N PHE A 86 10.94 8.91 -4.87
CA PHE A 86 10.77 8.16 -3.62
C PHE A 86 9.36 8.35 -3.09
N GLU A 87 8.67 7.26 -2.77
CA GLU A 87 7.38 7.28 -2.08
C GLU A 87 7.52 7.82 -0.65
N LYS A 88 8.70 7.63 -0.03
CA LYS A 88 8.96 8.15 1.31
C LYS A 88 10.42 8.54 1.50
N ILE A 89 10.64 9.71 2.09
CA ILE A 89 11.96 10.21 2.50
C ILE A 89 11.91 10.41 4.00
N ILE A 90 12.86 9.82 4.71
CA ILE A 90 12.82 9.66 6.15
C ILE A 90 14.18 10.02 6.73
N SER A 91 14.17 10.79 7.81
CA SER A 91 15.38 11.07 8.58
C SER A 91 15.23 10.55 10.01
N SER A 92 16.34 10.45 10.71
CA SER A 92 16.37 10.16 12.13
C SER A 92 16.82 11.40 12.88
N GLU A 93 16.52 11.45 14.17
CA GLU A 93 16.89 12.59 15.01
C GLU A 93 18.39 12.91 14.92
N LYS A 94 19.23 11.87 14.84
CA LYS A 94 20.68 11.98 14.66
C LYS A 94 21.09 12.57 13.31
N ASN A 95 20.35 12.26 12.25
CA ASN A 95 20.68 12.64 10.88
C ASN A 95 19.93 13.90 10.41
N LYS A 96 19.09 14.51 11.25
CA LYS A 96 18.31 15.70 10.88
C LYS A 96 19.20 16.89 10.48
N VAL A 97 20.39 17.01 11.07
CA VAL A 97 21.36 18.08 10.79
C VAL A 97 21.78 18.08 9.32
N LEU A 98 21.85 16.90 8.69
CA LEU A 98 22.21 16.76 7.27
C LEU A 98 21.21 17.41 6.32
N LEU A 99 19.99 17.64 6.80
CA LEU A 99 18.93 18.27 6.02
C LEU A 99 18.95 19.79 6.10
N ASN A 100 19.67 20.38 7.06
CA ASN A 100 19.73 21.84 7.23
C ASN A 100 20.33 22.53 6.00
N ASN A 101 21.15 21.81 5.23
CA ASN A 101 21.79 22.32 4.01
C ASN A 101 20.84 22.39 2.79
N PHE A 102 19.57 22.03 2.95
CA PHE A 102 18.58 22.03 1.87
C PHE A 102 17.46 23.02 2.17
N ASN A 103 17.27 24.03 1.31
CA ASN A 103 16.27 25.10 1.49
C ASN A 103 14.82 24.58 1.65
N ASN A 104 14.51 23.40 1.11
CA ASN A 104 13.18 22.76 1.21
C ASN A 104 12.98 21.89 2.48
N TYR A 105 13.86 22.02 3.48
CA TYR A 105 13.88 21.21 4.70
C TYR A 105 12.56 21.18 5.50
N LYS A 106 11.75 22.25 5.46
CA LYS A 106 10.49 22.33 6.23
C LYS A 106 9.52 21.19 5.91
N ILE A 107 9.51 20.69 4.68
CA ILE A 107 8.63 19.58 4.26
C ILE A 107 9.14 18.23 4.81
N LEU A 108 10.46 18.09 4.99
CA LEU A 108 11.12 16.85 5.43
C LEU A 108 11.12 16.67 6.96
N LYS A 109 10.92 17.73 7.76
CA LYS A 109 10.85 17.65 9.23
C LYS A 109 9.74 16.73 9.75
N LYS A 110 8.64 16.55 9.00
CA LYS A 110 7.51 15.70 9.41
C LYS A 110 7.82 14.20 9.39
N ASN A 111 8.94 13.80 8.77
CA ASN A 111 9.32 12.41 8.58
C ASN A 111 10.57 12.03 9.41
N ILE A 112 10.75 12.64 10.58
CA ILE A 112 11.81 12.27 11.51
C ILE A 112 11.31 11.11 12.39
N ILE A 113 12.11 10.04 12.46
CA ILE A 113 11.80 8.84 13.25
C ILE A 113 12.97 8.45 14.15
N ASN A 114 12.68 7.67 15.19
CA ASN A 114 13.70 7.29 16.16
C ASN A 114 14.63 6.19 15.62
N ASN A 115 14.09 5.22 14.88
CA ASN A 115 14.82 4.04 14.43
C ASN A 115 14.35 3.58 13.04
N TYR A 116 15.30 3.49 12.10
CA TYR A 116 15.04 3.08 10.73
C TYR A 116 14.56 1.64 10.63
N ASP A 117 15.15 0.71 11.36
CA ASP A 117 14.83 -0.72 11.25
C ASP A 117 13.41 -1.00 11.75
N LEU A 118 13.04 -0.42 12.90
CA LEU A 118 11.66 -0.49 13.42
C LEU A 118 10.65 0.07 12.41
N PHE A 119 10.95 1.23 11.84
CA PHE A 119 10.09 1.83 10.82
C PHE A 119 9.95 0.94 9.58
N LEU A 120 11.06 0.39 9.07
CA LEU A 120 11.05 -0.46 7.88
C LEU A 120 10.23 -1.72 8.13
N ASN A 121 10.39 -2.35 9.30
CA ASN A 121 9.62 -3.53 9.70
C ASN A 121 8.11 -3.24 9.71
N ASP A 122 7.70 -2.12 10.28
CA ASP A 122 6.28 -1.72 10.31
C ASP A 122 5.75 -1.33 8.93
N TYR A 123 6.55 -0.59 8.16
CA TYR A 123 6.17 -0.08 6.85
C TYR A 123 5.99 -1.19 5.82
N PHE A 124 6.89 -2.18 5.83
CA PHE A 124 6.84 -3.38 5.00
C PHE A 124 6.12 -4.56 5.67
N SER A 125 5.45 -4.33 6.81
CA SER A 125 4.67 -5.38 7.46
C SER A 125 3.58 -5.93 6.52
N LYS A 126 3.49 -7.26 6.47
CA LYS A 126 2.44 -8.01 5.76
C LYS A 126 1.18 -8.20 6.61
N LYS A 127 1.16 -7.75 7.86
CA LYS A 127 0.03 -7.91 8.79
C LYS A 127 -0.62 -6.54 9.02
N LYS A 128 -1.91 -6.41 8.69
CA LYS A 128 -2.66 -5.16 8.87
C LYS A 128 -3.89 -5.37 9.74
N LYS A 129 -4.13 -4.44 10.66
CA LYS A 129 -5.35 -4.41 11.46
C LYS A 129 -6.48 -3.84 10.60
N ILE A 130 -7.58 -4.57 10.51
CA ILE A 130 -8.81 -4.14 9.85
C ILE A 130 -9.88 -3.95 10.91
N ILE A 131 -10.54 -2.79 10.90
CA ILE A 131 -11.62 -2.45 11.82
C ILE A 131 -12.92 -2.44 11.04
N ILE A 132 -13.94 -3.10 11.57
CA ILE A 132 -15.28 -3.10 11.00
C ILE A 132 -16.21 -2.39 11.97
N ASN A 133 -16.62 -1.20 11.56
CA ASN A 133 -17.56 -0.33 12.26
C ASN A 133 -18.80 -0.01 11.43
N LYS A 134 -18.82 -0.39 10.15
CA LYS A 134 -19.88 -0.12 9.17
C LYS A 134 -20.07 -1.36 8.30
N ASN A 135 -21.06 -1.31 7.40
CA ASN A 135 -21.33 -2.36 6.41
C ASN A 135 -20.32 -2.40 5.26
N PHE A 136 -19.18 -1.71 5.39
CA PHE A 136 -18.12 -1.67 4.39
C PHE A 136 -16.77 -1.92 5.03
N ILE A 137 -15.95 -2.70 4.33
CA ILE A 137 -14.55 -2.96 4.68
C ILE A 137 -13.69 -2.42 3.54
N ASN A 138 -12.82 -1.46 3.84
CA ASN A 138 -11.86 -0.93 2.87
C ASN A 138 -10.49 -1.54 3.15
N ILE A 139 -9.93 -2.19 2.16
CA ILE A 139 -8.68 -2.94 2.29
C ILE A 139 -7.79 -2.57 1.12
N GLN A 140 -6.71 -1.85 1.41
CA GLN A 140 -5.68 -1.63 0.40
C GLN A 140 -5.04 -2.97 0.07
N LEU A 141 -5.16 -3.41 -1.17
CA LEU A 141 -4.66 -4.69 -1.67
C LEU A 141 -3.22 -4.58 -2.15
N ALA A 142 -2.96 -3.52 -2.92
CA ALA A 142 -1.72 -3.35 -3.66
C ALA A 142 -1.52 -1.87 -4.00
N ARG A 143 -0.49 -1.61 -4.79
CA ARG A 143 -0.22 -0.34 -5.44
C ARG A 143 -0.02 -0.56 -6.93
N THR A 144 -0.19 0.47 -7.73
CA THR A 144 -0.07 0.38 -9.20
C THR A 144 1.35 0.07 -9.70
N ASN A 145 2.36 0.13 -8.84
CA ASN A 145 3.74 -0.29 -9.14
C ASN A 145 3.96 -1.82 -8.98
N PHE A 146 2.93 -2.57 -8.57
CA PHE A 146 3.00 -4.03 -8.54
C PHE A 146 2.85 -4.63 -9.94
N THR A 147 3.43 -5.81 -10.14
CA THR A 147 3.14 -6.59 -11.35
C THR A 147 1.71 -7.14 -11.30
N LYS A 148 1.14 -7.45 -12.47
CA LYS A 148 -0.20 -8.06 -12.62
C LYS A 148 -0.34 -9.29 -11.71
N ASP A 149 0.67 -10.16 -11.73
CA ASP A 149 0.68 -11.41 -10.96
C ASP A 149 0.71 -11.17 -9.45
N MET A 150 1.48 -10.19 -8.98
CA MET A 150 1.49 -9.82 -7.56
C MET A 150 0.11 -9.36 -7.11
N ILE A 151 -0.57 -8.53 -7.91
CA ILE A 151 -1.93 -8.04 -7.59
C ILE A 151 -2.91 -9.21 -7.50
N ILE A 152 -2.93 -10.11 -8.48
CA ILE A 152 -3.84 -11.28 -8.52
C ILE A 152 -3.58 -12.21 -7.33
N LYS A 153 -2.30 -12.53 -7.05
CA LYS A 153 -1.95 -13.42 -5.94
C LYS A 153 -2.33 -12.80 -4.60
N ASN A 154 -2.06 -11.51 -4.39
CA ASN A 154 -2.45 -10.83 -3.15
C ASN A 154 -3.99 -10.79 -3.00
N TYR A 155 -4.72 -10.53 -4.09
CA TYR A 155 -6.18 -10.57 -4.12
C TYR A 155 -6.74 -11.92 -3.68
N ASN A 156 -6.31 -13.01 -4.32
CA ASN A 156 -6.79 -14.34 -3.99
C ASN A 156 -6.49 -14.71 -2.53
N PHE A 157 -5.29 -14.39 -2.04
CA PHE A 157 -4.88 -14.65 -0.67
C PHE A 157 -5.76 -13.88 0.34
N ILE A 158 -5.93 -12.58 0.11
CA ILE A 158 -6.72 -11.69 0.98
C ILE A 158 -8.19 -12.11 1.02
N ILE A 159 -8.81 -12.32 -0.14
CA ILE A 159 -10.23 -12.70 -0.21
C ILE A 159 -10.49 -14.03 0.51
N ASN A 160 -9.61 -15.02 0.34
CA ASN A 160 -9.76 -16.31 1.01
C ASN A 160 -9.65 -16.19 2.53
N ASN A 161 -8.71 -15.38 3.03
CA ASN A 161 -8.56 -15.13 4.46
C ASN A 161 -9.77 -14.37 5.04
N ILE A 162 -10.24 -13.32 4.35
CA ILE A 162 -11.39 -12.53 4.80
C ILE A 162 -12.64 -13.40 4.86
N LYS A 163 -12.92 -14.21 3.83
CA LYS A 163 -14.10 -15.10 3.81
C LYS A 163 -14.15 -16.01 5.04
N LYS A 164 -13.01 -16.62 5.40
CA LYS A 164 -12.91 -17.47 6.61
C LYS A 164 -13.22 -16.68 7.89
N ILE A 165 -12.62 -15.50 8.03
CA ILE A 165 -12.81 -14.66 9.22
C ILE A 165 -14.26 -14.17 9.33
N LEU A 166 -14.84 -13.67 8.24
CA LEU A 166 -16.20 -13.14 8.23
C LEU A 166 -17.25 -14.22 8.49
N PHE A 167 -17.09 -15.39 7.87
CA PHE A 167 -17.99 -16.53 8.08
C PHE A 167 -18.05 -16.95 9.55
N ASN A 168 -16.90 -17.06 10.22
CA ASN A 168 -16.82 -17.40 11.65
C ASN A 168 -17.47 -16.34 12.57
N ASN A 169 -17.74 -15.14 12.05
CA ASN A 169 -18.36 -14.04 12.80
C ASN A 169 -19.82 -13.77 12.37
N ASN A 170 -20.45 -14.67 11.59
CA ASN A 170 -21.80 -14.51 11.03
C ASN A 170 -21.94 -13.25 10.15
N ILE A 171 -20.88 -12.92 9.42
CA ILE A 171 -20.83 -11.80 8.48
C ILE A 171 -20.72 -12.34 7.06
N TYR A 172 -21.58 -11.83 6.18
CA TYR A 172 -21.63 -12.26 4.79
C TYR A 172 -21.13 -11.14 3.88
N ILE A 173 -20.38 -11.52 2.84
CA ILE A 173 -19.98 -10.60 1.78
C ILE A 173 -21.14 -10.47 0.78
N GLU A 174 -21.67 -9.27 0.63
CA GLU A 174 -22.70 -8.96 -0.35
C GLU A 174 -22.08 -8.62 -1.70
N LYS A 175 -21.13 -7.69 -1.73
CA LYS A 175 -20.44 -7.22 -2.95
C LYS A 175 -18.98 -6.91 -2.68
N ILE A 176 -18.13 -7.07 -3.69
CA ILE A 176 -16.71 -6.72 -3.68
C ILE A 176 -16.46 -5.80 -4.86
N TYR A 177 -16.00 -4.59 -4.54
CA TYR A 177 -15.54 -3.63 -5.53
C TYR A 177 -14.02 -3.49 -5.46
N ILE A 178 -13.40 -3.21 -6.60
CA ILE A 178 -12.00 -2.82 -6.69
C ILE A 178 -11.86 -1.46 -7.36
N SER A 179 -10.98 -0.64 -6.82
CA SER A 179 -10.72 0.71 -7.34
C SER A 179 -9.27 1.10 -7.11
N SER A 180 -8.83 2.15 -7.81
CA SER A 180 -7.61 2.90 -7.46
C SER A 180 -7.98 4.27 -6.93
N THR A 181 -7.03 4.97 -6.30
CA THR A 181 -7.21 6.26 -5.60
C THR A 181 -8.03 7.31 -6.37
N MET A 182 -8.03 7.26 -7.71
CA MET A 182 -8.77 8.17 -8.59
C MET A 182 -9.40 7.43 -9.78
N SER A 183 -10.01 6.27 -9.57
CA SER A 183 -10.72 5.56 -10.65
C SER A 183 -12.16 5.21 -10.30
N LYS A 184 -12.94 4.89 -11.33
CA LYS A 184 -14.20 4.17 -11.16
C LYS A 184 -13.96 2.85 -10.41
N SER A 185 -14.96 2.45 -9.64
CA SER A 185 -14.99 1.17 -8.96
C SER A 185 -15.53 0.08 -9.89
N PHE A 186 -14.85 -1.06 -9.95
CA PHE A 186 -15.26 -2.23 -10.71
C PHE A 186 -15.87 -3.26 -9.76
N LEU A 187 -17.06 -3.77 -10.08
CA LEU A 187 -17.65 -4.89 -9.34
C LEU A 187 -16.89 -6.17 -9.72
N ILE A 188 -16.29 -6.84 -8.73
CA ILE A 188 -15.65 -8.15 -8.94
C ILE A 188 -16.62 -9.28 -8.63
N LYS A 189 -17.38 -9.16 -7.54
CA LYS A 189 -18.35 -10.13 -7.05
C LYS A 189 -19.53 -9.43 -6.41
#